data_AF-A0A936DHP7-F1
#
_entry.id   AF-A0A936DHP7-F1
#
_cell.length_a   1.000
_cell.length_b   1.000
_cell.length_c   1.000
_cell.angle_alpha   90.00
_cell.angle_beta   90.00
_cell.angle_gamma   90.00
#
_symmetry.space_group_name_H-M   'P 1'
#
loop_
_entity.id
_entity.type
_entity.pdbx_description
1 polymer ?
#
loop_
_entity_poly.entity_id
_entity_poly.type
_entity_poly.pdbx_seq_one_letter_code
_entity_poly.pdbx_strand_id
1 'polypeptide(L)'
;MNVARPAHLTRSLLAVLALASSCARAGEGRTADAPPLPAGALEPTAVAEPSARAVAAAPRIPALAAATLADDGIELFEAPTVVQLDGFTDVFAAPRIDAQRLGVIAMGERVAAHEPGSTDGCAAGWRAIEPIGFICAEVTPTRLAASSTVLPRLPRGAVVPGTYGKLDAERTRIYDALDRVAAGDEGRRPDASLTVRRLARVSHGGRSYWRTRHGYVPAQQIRKLDSSRFHGVAVGDDLAQPRVWARFRGDDGNIALRASASAGSKVVARMKARRDGRVLETSDDGRFVRVALGDGVEGWAARDDVRIARRTAAPADIGADERWLDIDVAEQVLVAYVGARPVYATLVSTGRRTHDTPLGSFRIERKLAERTMSSRPGDDDPYAVDRVPWTSYFIGSFALHAAYWHGSFGERKSHGCVNLAPIDARQLYGWTGPGVQPGWSETFATAEQPGSLVRIHDGAAIADGTQVVLAATADLGEVEG
;
A
#
# COMPACT_ATOMS: atom_id res chain seq x y z
N MET A 1 -17.05 -7.32 -61.39
CA MET A 1 -18.34 -7.52 -60.70
C MET A 1 -18.28 -6.64 -59.44
N ASN A 2 -18.73 -5.37 -59.51
CA ASN A 2 -20.09 -4.88 -59.21
C ASN A 2 -20.44 -5.11 -57.72
N VAL A 3 -20.79 -4.15 -56.86
CA VAL A 3 -21.57 -2.89 -56.94
C VAL A 3 -21.25 -2.05 -55.67
N ALA A 4 -20.77 -0.80 -55.75
CA ALA A 4 -21.45 0.52 -55.69
C ALA A 4 -21.97 1.03 -54.31
N ARG A 5 -21.66 2.31 -54.03
CA ARG A 5 -22.18 3.21 -52.95
C ARG A 5 -23.63 3.66 -53.23
N PRO A 6 -24.30 4.37 -52.30
CA PRO A 6 -24.31 5.86 -52.31
C PRO A 6 -24.23 6.46 -50.87
N ALA A 7 -23.70 7.64 -50.54
CA ALA A 7 -23.77 9.02 -51.06
C ALA A 7 -25.16 9.68 -50.96
N HIS A 8 -25.37 10.50 -49.91
CA HIS A 8 -26.38 11.57 -49.92
C HIS A 8 -25.75 12.90 -49.50
N LEU A 9 -25.87 13.87 -50.40
CA LEU A 9 -25.62 15.29 -50.31
C LEU A 9 -26.99 15.97 -50.41
N THR A 10 -27.29 16.94 -49.55
CA THR A 10 -28.25 18.01 -49.89
C THR A 10 -27.85 19.30 -49.20
N ARG A 11 -27.58 20.32 -50.01
CA ARG A 11 -27.38 21.73 -49.68
C ARG A 11 -28.72 22.38 -49.31
N SER A 12 -28.69 23.40 -48.45
CA SER A 12 -29.50 24.62 -48.66
C SER A 12 -28.84 25.83 -48.00
N LEU A 13 -28.75 26.87 -48.81
CA LEU A 13 -28.27 28.24 -48.56
C LEU A 13 -29.40 29.04 -47.88
N LEU A 14 -29.08 30.00 -47.00
CA LEU A 14 -29.46 31.42 -47.18
C LEU A 14 -28.78 32.32 -46.13
N ALA A 15 -28.31 33.47 -46.59
CA ALA A 15 -27.64 34.53 -45.85
C ALA A 15 -28.64 35.60 -45.38
N VAL A 16 -28.33 36.32 -44.29
CA VAL A 16 -28.67 37.76 -44.13
C VAL A 16 -27.59 38.45 -43.28
N LEU A 17 -26.94 39.46 -43.87
CA LEU A 17 -26.16 40.52 -43.23
C LEU A 17 -27.09 41.52 -42.54
N ALA A 18 -26.67 42.08 -41.39
CA ALA A 18 -26.96 43.47 -41.06
C ALA A 18 -25.86 44.04 -40.14
N LEU A 19 -25.14 45.03 -40.66
CA LEU A 19 -24.33 45.98 -39.90
C LEU A 19 -25.25 46.97 -39.16
N ALA A 20 -24.82 47.47 -38.00
CA ALA A 20 -24.77 48.92 -37.74
C ALA A 20 -24.01 49.24 -36.45
N SER A 21 -23.03 50.13 -36.62
CA SER A 21 -22.28 50.90 -35.63
C SER A 21 -23.19 51.73 -34.71
N SER A 22 -22.71 52.08 -33.52
CA SER A 22 -22.31 53.47 -33.23
C SER A 22 -21.71 53.64 -31.84
N CYS A 23 -20.69 54.50 -31.81
CA CYS A 23 -19.93 55.01 -30.68
C CYS A 23 -20.74 55.97 -29.79
N ALA A 24 -20.34 56.07 -28.51
CA ALA A 24 -20.07 57.29 -27.72
C ALA A 24 -20.21 57.00 -26.21
N ARG A 25 -19.62 57.70 -25.25
CA ARG A 25 -18.37 58.45 -25.07
C ARG A 25 -18.31 58.78 -23.56
N ALA A 26 -17.13 58.63 -22.95
CA ALA A 26 -16.55 59.33 -21.80
C ALA A 26 -17.42 59.83 -20.62
N GLY A 27 -16.97 59.52 -19.40
CA GLY A 27 -17.26 60.27 -18.18
C GLY A 27 -16.29 59.89 -17.06
N GLU A 28 -15.29 60.73 -16.80
CA GLU A 28 -14.38 60.67 -15.65
C GLU A 28 -15.10 61.04 -14.33
N GLY A 29 -14.68 60.44 -13.21
CA GLY A 29 -15.11 60.86 -11.87
C GLY A 29 -14.55 59.97 -10.75
N ARG A 30 -13.71 60.57 -9.90
CA ARG A 30 -12.85 59.96 -8.86
C ARG A 30 -13.58 59.48 -7.59
N THR A 31 -12.96 58.46 -6.96
CA THR A 31 -12.76 58.17 -5.51
C THR A 31 -13.96 57.97 -4.58
N ALA A 32 -14.10 56.76 -3.99
CA ALA A 32 -13.67 56.43 -2.61
C ALA A 32 -14.20 55.04 -2.15
N ASP A 33 -13.38 54.37 -1.33
CA ASP A 33 -13.62 53.27 -0.40
C ASP A 33 -13.97 51.84 -0.89
N ALA A 34 -12.91 51.02 -0.92
CA ALA A 34 -12.93 49.56 -0.88
C ALA A 34 -12.61 49.06 0.55
N PRO A 35 -13.31 48.06 1.11
CA PRO A 35 -12.93 47.42 2.37
C PRO A 35 -11.82 46.37 2.18
N PRO A 36 -10.99 46.11 3.21
CA PRO A 36 -9.73 45.42 3.05
C PRO A 36 -9.87 43.89 3.06
N LEU A 37 -9.06 43.25 2.21
CA LEU A 37 -8.73 41.83 2.26
C LEU A 37 -7.60 41.61 3.29
N PRO A 38 -7.64 40.57 4.14
CA PRO A 38 -6.46 40.21 4.91
C PRO A 38 -5.56 39.28 4.10
N ALA A 39 -4.32 39.73 3.91
CA ALA A 39 -3.16 38.94 3.52
C ALA A 39 -2.57 38.20 4.73
N GLY A 40 -1.96 37.04 4.50
CA GLY A 40 -1.15 36.38 5.53
C GLY A 40 -0.75 34.95 5.18
N ALA A 41 0.30 34.83 4.37
CA ALA A 41 1.03 33.58 4.17
C ALA A 41 1.86 33.20 5.42
N LEU A 42 2.02 31.89 5.62
CA LEU A 42 3.16 31.11 6.18
C LEU A 42 4.46 31.95 6.40
N GLU A 43 5.22 31.95 7.50
CA GLU A 43 5.65 30.95 8.53
C GLU A 43 6.25 31.69 9.78
N PRO A 44 7.17 31.13 10.62
CA PRO A 44 7.08 30.05 11.62
C PRO A 44 7.52 30.51 13.05
N THR A 45 6.99 29.93 14.15
CA THR A 45 7.79 29.52 15.35
C THR A 45 6.94 28.89 16.47
N ALA A 46 7.54 27.87 17.08
CA ALA A 46 7.44 27.38 18.47
C ALA A 46 6.07 27.03 19.11
N VAL A 47 5.86 25.72 19.24
CA VAL A 47 5.29 24.94 20.36
C VAL A 47 4.25 25.63 21.28
N ALA A 48 2.99 25.27 21.10
CA ALA A 48 2.00 25.13 22.16
C ALA A 48 1.01 24.01 21.78
N GLU A 49 0.76 23.08 22.71
CA GLU A 49 -0.12 21.92 22.50
C GLU A 49 -1.56 22.34 22.18
N PRO A 50 -2.24 21.77 21.16
CA PRO A 50 -3.66 22.00 20.98
C PRO A 50 -4.49 20.92 21.70
N SER A 51 -5.38 21.41 22.56
CA SER A 51 -6.46 20.69 23.22
C SER A 51 -7.34 19.91 22.24
N ALA A 52 -7.65 18.67 22.60
CA ALA A 52 -8.49 17.76 21.86
C ALA A 52 -9.95 18.24 21.73
N ARG A 53 -10.45 18.32 20.49
CA ARG A 53 -11.87 18.10 20.20
C ARG A 53 -12.05 17.28 18.93
N ALA A 54 -12.36 16.00 19.17
CA ALA A 54 -13.07 15.02 18.36
C ALA A 54 -12.75 14.90 16.85
N VAL A 55 -11.69 14.15 16.55
CA VAL A 55 -11.66 13.29 15.35
C VAL A 55 -12.56 12.09 15.65
N ALA A 56 -13.52 11.81 14.76
CA ALA A 56 -14.41 10.65 14.89
C ALA A 56 -13.59 9.37 15.07
N ALA A 57 -13.82 8.68 16.18
CA ALA A 57 -13.16 7.44 16.53
C ALA A 57 -13.39 6.37 15.46
N ALA A 58 -12.38 5.52 15.24
CA ALA A 58 -12.57 4.24 14.56
C ALA A 58 -13.79 3.50 15.17
N PRO A 59 -14.57 2.76 14.37
CA PRO A 59 -15.67 1.98 14.93
C PRO A 59 -15.11 1.10 16.04
N ARG A 60 -15.60 1.35 17.26
CA ARG A 60 -15.37 0.46 18.38
C ARG A 60 -16.04 -0.84 18.00
N ILE A 61 -15.29 -1.95 18.02
CA ILE A 61 -15.90 -3.27 18.17
C ILE A 61 -16.89 -3.11 19.32
N PRO A 62 -18.17 -3.48 19.18
CA PRO A 62 -19.10 -3.39 20.29
C PRO A 62 -18.44 -4.16 21.43
N ALA A 63 -18.11 -3.44 22.52
CA ALA A 63 -17.79 -4.09 23.76
C ALA A 63 -18.92 -5.08 23.99
N LEU A 64 -18.57 -6.36 24.19
CA LEU A 64 -19.53 -7.36 24.61
C LEU A 64 -20.40 -6.68 25.67
N ALA A 65 -21.67 -6.43 25.34
CA ALA A 65 -22.57 -5.78 26.27
C ALA A 65 -22.50 -6.65 27.52
N ALA A 66 -22.01 -6.07 28.62
CA ALA A 66 -22.07 -6.72 29.90
C ALA A 66 -23.55 -7.04 30.11
N ALA A 67 -23.92 -8.29 29.88
CA ALA A 67 -25.20 -8.80 30.27
C ALA A 67 -25.30 -8.45 31.76
N THR A 68 -26.32 -7.69 32.12
CA THR A 68 -26.67 -7.49 33.51
C THR A 68 -26.92 -8.88 34.08
N LEU A 69 -25.94 -9.39 34.81
CA LEU A 69 -26.03 -10.64 35.53
C LEU A 69 -27.09 -10.46 36.59
N ALA A 70 -28.21 -11.16 36.40
CA ALA A 70 -28.98 -11.63 37.52
C ALA A 70 -28.05 -12.44 38.43
N ASP A 71 -28.27 -12.29 39.71
CA ASP A 71 -27.52 -12.79 40.85
C ASP A 71 -27.43 -14.33 40.83
N ASP A 72 -26.47 -14.88 40.08
CA ASP A 72 -26.03 -16.28 40.15
C ASP A 72 -24.51 -16.33 39.90
N GLY A 73 -23.72 -16.36 40.98
CA GLY A 73 -22.31 -16.78 40.99
C GLY A 73 -21.35 -15.97 40.12
N ILE A 74 -20.84 -14.84 40.65
CA ILE A 74 -19.70 -14.14 40.04
C ILE A 74 -18.44 -15.00 40.24
N GLU A 75 -18.05 -15.78 39.23
CA GLU A 75 -16.66 -16.18 39.06
C GLU A 75 -15.85 -14.91 38.81
N LEU A 76 -15.07 -14.51 39.80
CA LEU A 76 -14.05 -13.47 39.63
C LEU A 76 -13.00 -14.03 38.67
N PHE A 77 -13.12 -13.74 37.36
CA PHE A 77 -12.05 -14.04 36.42
C PHE A 77 -10.78 -13.37 36.91
N GLU A 78 -9.77 -14.19 37.20
CA GLU A 78 -8.46 -13.71 37.63
C GLU A 78 -7.93 -12.70 36.59
N ALA A 79 -7.47 -11.54 37.08
CA ALA A 79 -6.96 -10.49 36.22
C ALA A 79 -5.81 -11.04 35.37
N PRO A 80 -5.76 -10.72 34.06
CA PRO A 80 -4.74 -11.28 33.20
C PRO A 80 -3.35 -10.83 33.66
N THR A 81 -2.39 -11.75 33.60
CA THR A 81 -0.98 -11.44 33.83
C THR A 81 -0.32 -11.13 32.49
N VAL A 82 0.52 -10.09 32.45
CA VAL A 82 1.32 -9.86 31.25
C VAL A 82 2.47 -10.86 31.20
N VAL A 83 2.55 -11.59 30.10
CA VAL A 83 3.59 -12.58 29.86
C VAL A 83 4.39 -12.22 28.62
N GLN A 84 5.68 -12.56 28.63
CA GLN A 84 6.58 -12.44 27.50
C GLN A 84 6.69 -13.79 26.78
N LEU A 85 6.63 -13.74 25.45
CA LEU A 85 6.76 -14.91 24.58
C LEU A 85 8.20 -15.02 24.08
N ASP A 86 8.83 -16.18 24.32
CA ASP A 86 10.24 -16.39 24.00
C ASP A 86 10.48 -16.84 22.54
N GLY A 87 9.40 -17.17 21.81
CA GLY A 87 9.42 -17.58 20.42
C GLY A 87 8.30 -16.93 19.62
N PHE A 88 8.26 -17.21 18.31
CA PHE A 88 7.06 -16.95 17.52
C PHE A 88 5.96 -17.89 18.02
N THR A 89 4.77 -17.34 18.26
CA THR A 89 3.68 -18.09 18.90
C THR A 89 2.43 -18.01 18.05
N ASP A 90 1.94 -19.16 17.61
CA ASP A 90 0.66 -19.29 16.93
C ASP A 90 -0.49 -18.94 17.88
N VAL A 91 -1.49 -18.23 17.34
CA VAL A 91 -2.71 -17.87 18.04
C VAL A 91 -3.88 -18.59 17.40
N PHE A 92 -4.69 -19.26 18.22
CA PHE A 92 -5.80 -20.10 17.79
C PHE A 92 -7.14 -19.52 18.26
N ALA A 93 -8.22 -19.80 17.53
CA ALA A 93 -9.57 -19.36 17.88
C ALA A 93 -10.16 -20.10 19.09
N ALA A 94 -9.63 -21.28 19.42
CA ALA A 94 -10.05 -22.10 20.55
C ALA A 94 -8.83 -22.86 21.13
N PRO A 95 -8.90 -23.36 22.38
CA PRO A 95 -7.78 -24.03 23.05
C PRO A 95 -7.59 -25.48 22.54
N ARG A 96 -7.28 -25.64 21.25
CA ARG A 96 -6.97 -26.91 20.58
C ARG A 96 -6.17 -26.65 19.30
N ILE A 97 -5.29 -27.58 18.94
CA ILE A 97 -4.29 -27.37 17.87
C ILE A 97 -4.91 -27.34 16.45
N ASP A 98 -6.06 -27.98 16.28
CA ASP A 98 -6.83 -28.04 15.03
C ASP A 98 -7.83 -26.88 14.88
N ALA A 99 -7.89 -25.96 15.86
CA ALA A 99 -8.71 -24.77 15.74
C ALA A 99 -8.19 -23.83 14.65
N GLN A 100 -9.08 -23.00 14.12
CA GLN A 100 -8.73 -21.94 13.18
C GLN A 100 -7.58 -21.08 13.74
N ARG A 101 -6.49 -20.99 13.00
CA ARG A 101 -5.37 -20.11 13.34
C ARG A 101 -5.75 -18.66 13.02
N LEU A 102 -5.57 -17.77 13.99
CA LEU A 102 -5.87 -16.34 13.91
C LEU A 102 -4.66 -15.53 13.48
N GLY A 103 -3.46 -15.93 13.91
CA GLY A 103 -2.23 -15.21 13.60
C GLY A 103 -1.01 -15.79 14.28
N VAL A 104 0.08 -15.02 14.24
CA VAL A 104 1.35 -15.34 14.89
C VAL A 104 1.82 -14.09 15.63
N ILE A 105 2.08 -14.22 16.92
CA ILE A 105 2.73 -13.19 17.72
C ILE A 105 4.25 -13.29 17.53
N ALA A 106 4.91 -12.15 17.33
CA ALA A 106 6.35 -12.14 17.12
C ALA A 106 7.11 -12.49 18.42
N MET A 107 8.27 -13.10 18.24
CA MET A 107 9.20 -13.38 19.33
C MET A 107 9.56 -12.13 20.13
N GLY A 108 9.53 -12.25 21.46
CA GLY A 108 9.86 -11.19 22.43
C GLY A 108 8.73 -10.20 22.69
N GLU A 109 7.57 -10.38 22.07
CA GLU A 109 6.39 -9.56 22.35
C GLU A 109 5.72 -9.99 23.65
N ARG A 110 4.90 -9.09 24.20
CA ARG A 110 4.21 -9.28 25.47
C ARG A 110 2.71 -9.22 25.26
N VAL A 111 1.99 -10.15 25.88
CA VAL A 111 0.53 -10.23 25.82
C VAL A 111 -0.05 -10.39 27.21
N ALA A 112 -1.24 -9.83 27.43
CA ALA A 112 -2.04 -10.17 28.60
C ALA A 112 -2.60 -11.59 28.40
N ALA A 113 -2.35 -12.46 29.36
CA ALA A 113 -2.74 -13.87 29.32
C ALA A 113 -3.40 -14.29 30.63
N HIS A 114 -4.40 -15.16 30.53
CA HIS A 114 -5.04 -15.77 31.70
C HIS A 114 -4.31 -17.06 32.11
N GLU A 115 -4.67 -17.57 33.29
CA GLU A 115 -4.20 -18.89 33.73
C GLU A 115 -4.63 -20.00 32.75
N PRO A 116 -3.86 -21.10 32.65
CA PRO A 116 -4.17 -22.16 31.70
C PRO A 116 -5.52 -22.79 32.01
N GLY A 117 -6.39 -22.87 31.00
CA GLY A 117 -7.72 -23.47 31.14
C GLY A 117 -7.79 -24.96 30.80
N SER A 118 -6.84 -25.47 30.01
CA SER A 118 -6.79 -26.87 29.56
C SER A 118 -5.36 -27.25 29.14
N THR A 119 -4.98 -28.51 29.26
CA THR A 119 -3.72 -29.05 28.73
C THR A 119 -3.92 -29.99 27.53
N ASP A 120 -5.14 -30.07 27.00
CA ASP A 120 -5.46 -30.98 25.91
C ASP A 120 -4.64 -30.65 24.64
N GLY A 121 -3.81 -31.59 24.19
CA GLY A 121 -2.87 -31.37 23.09
C GLY A 121 -1.82 -30.27 23.33
N CYS A 122 -1.69 -29.74 24.54
CA CYS A 122 -0.78 -28.64 24.88
C CYS A 122 -0.12 -28.85 26.25
N ALA A 123 1.13 -29.32 26.26
CA ALA A 123 1.87 -29.57 27.50
C ALA A 123 2.11 -28.29 28.34
N ALA A 124 2.29 -27.14 27.68
CA ALA A 124 2.45 -25.85 28.34
C ALA A 124 1.14 -25.28 28.93
N GLY A 125 0.00 -25.88 28.59
CA GLY A 125 -1.34 -25.39 28.93
C GLY A 125 -1.83 -24.26 28.00
N TRP A 126 -3.09 -24.36 27.60
CA TRP A 126 -3.77 -23.36 26.79
C TRP A 126 -4.13 -22.13 27.60
N ARG A 127 -3.63 -20.98 27.17
CA ARG A 127 -3.91 -19.68 27.80
C ARG A 127 -4.74 -18.83 26.85
N ALA A 128 -5.86 -18.31 27.34
CA ALA A 128 -6.56 -17.23 26.65
C ALA A 128 -5.70 -15.96 26.71
N ILE A 129 -5.65 -15.21 25.61
CA ILE A 129 -4.90 -13.95 25.51
C ILE A 129 -5.80 -12.80 25.06
N GLU A 130 -5.43 -11.59 25.46
CA GLU A 130 -6.09 -10.37 25.00
C GLU A 130 -5.38 -9.77 23.75
N PRO A 131 -6.14 -9.15 22.83
CA PRO A 131 -7.60 -8.99 22.86
C PRO A 131 -8.37 -10.23 22.37
N ILE A 132 -7.69 -11.20 21.74
CA ILE A 132 -8.35 -12.37 21.17
C ILE A 132 -7.41 -13.57 21.03
N GLY A 133 -7.95 -14.75 21.32
CA GLY A 133 -7.39 -16.04 20.94
C GLY A 133 -6.77 -16.81 22.10
N PHE A 134 -6.19 -17.95 21.74
CA PHE A 134 -5.54 -18.88 22.66
C PHE A 134 -4.13 -19.19 22.17
N ILE A 135 -3.19 -19.29 23.09
CA ILE A 135 -1.82 -19.71 22.81
C ILE A 135 -1.51 -21.02 23.54
N CYS A 136 -0.69 -21.85 22.90
CA CYS A 136 -0.03 -22.98 23.51
C CYS A 136 1.49 -22.72 23.45
N ALA A 137 2.04 -22.11 24.50
CA ALA A 137 3.46 -21.77 24.56
C ALA A 137 3.94 -21.64 26.00
N GLU A 138 5.23 -21.90 26.20
CA GLU A 138 5.94 -21.48 27.41
C GLU A 138 6.00 -19.95 27.46
N VAL A 139 5.74 -19.38 28.64
CA VAL A 139 5.65 -17.94 28.81
C VAL A 139 6.34 -17.50 30.10
N THR A 140 6.96 -16.32 30.07
CA THR A 140 7.62 -15.73 31.25
C THR A 140 6.80 -14.54 31.77
N PRO A 141 6.25 -14.58 33.00
CA PRO A 141 5.56 -13.44 33.60
C PRO A 141 6.45 -12.19 33.66
N THR A 142 5.88 -11.02 33.40
CA THR A 142 6.62 -9.76 33.38
C THR A 142 5.81 -8.60 33.94
N ARG A 143 6.50 -7.61 34.51
CA ARG A 143 5.89 -6.35 34.97
C ARG A 143 5.79 -5.31 33.86
N LEU A 144 6.36 -5.58 32.69
CA LEU A 144 6.28 -4.69 31.53
C LEU A 144 4.88 -4.76 30.92
N ALA A 145 4.39 -3.63 30.41
CA ALA A 145 3.09 -3.59 29.74
C ALA A 145 3.07 -4.44 28.46
N ALA A 146 1.87 -4.93 28.10
CA ALA A 146 1.63 -5.63 26.84
C ALA A 146 2.10 -4.79 25.63
N SER A 147 2.50 -5.47 24.58
CA SER A 147 2.98 -4.83 23.36
C SER A 147 1.88 -4.00 22.70
N SER A 148 2.18 -2.74 22.42
CA SER A 148 1.25 -1.77 21.82
C SER A 148 1.63 -1.34 20.41
N THR A 149 2.74 -1.87 19.87
CA THR A 149 3.24 -1.50 18.54
C THR A 149 2.81 -2.51 17.48
N VAL A 150 2.16 -2.02 16.42
CA VAL A 150 1.92 -2.79 15.20
C VAL A 150 3.26 -3.02 14.48
N LEU A 151 3.54 -4.27 14.14
CA LEU A 151 4.75 -4.65 13.43
C LEU A 151 4.63 -4.42 11.91
N PRO A 152 5.75 -4.21 11.21
CA PRO A 152 7.10 -4.03 11.73
C PRO A 152 7.29 -2.64 12.35
N ARG A 153 8.16 -2.58 13.37
CA ARG A 153 8.54 -1.31 14.01
C ARG A 153 9.16 -0.36 12.98
N LEU A 154 8.61 0.84 12.87
CA LEU A 154 9.10 1.87 11.97
C LEU A 154 9.86 2.95 12.75
N PRO A 155 11.17 3.14 12.50
CA PRO A 155 11.91 4.25 13.12
C PRO A 155 11.31 5.61 12.76
N ARG A 156 11.40 6.58 13.68
CA ARG A 156 10.89 7.94 13.47
C ARG A 156 11.51 8.55 12.19
N GLY A 157 10.67 9.06 11.30
CA GLY A 157 11.08 9.69 10.03
C GLY A 157 11.48 8.73 8.90
N ALA A 158 11.55 7.42 9.18
CA ALA A 158 11.78 6.41 8.16
C ALA A 158 10.49 6.07 7.40
N VAL A 159 10.63 5.66 6.14
CA VAL A 159 9.53 5.14 5.32
C VAL A 159 9.49 3.61 5.28
N VAL A 160 10.56 2.95 5.75
CA VAL A 160 10.70 1.50 5.82
C VAL A 160 11.37 1.07 7.13
N PRO A 161 11.17 -0.17 7.63
CA PRO A 161 11.63 -0.60 8.96
C PRO A 161 13.14 -0.71 9.17
N GLY A 162 13.94 -0.55 8.12
CA GLY A 162 15.36 -0.86 8.15
C GLY A 162 16.17 -0.12 7.10
N THR A 163 17.47 -0.35 7.12
CA THR A 163 18.37 0.09 6.05
C THR A 163 18.54 -1.07 5.08
N TYR A 164 18.20 -0.83 3.81
CA TYR A 164 18.25 -1.84 2.75
C TYR A 164 19.35 -1.50 1.72
N GLY A 165 19.85 -2.52 1.06
CA GLY A 165 20.84 -2.40 -0.01
C GLY A 165 20.63 -3.45 -1.09
N LYS A 166 21.13 -3.17 -2.30
CA LYS A 166 21.19 -4.14 -3.39
C LYS A 166 22.61 -4.66 -3.54
N LEU A 167 22.72 -5.97 -3.70
CA LEU A 167 23.96 -6.68 -4.00
C LEU A 167 24.00 -6.99 -5.50
N ASP A 168 25.18 -6.82 -6.08
CA ASP A 168 25.49 -7.21 -7.45
C ASP A 168 26.11 -8.62 -7.43
N ALA A 169 25.54 -9.57 -8.17
CA ALA A 169 25.95 -10.97 -8.12
C ALA A 169 27.41 -11.20 -8.54
N GLU A 170 27.91 -10.42 -9.49
CA GLU A 170 29.25 -10.60 -10.05
C GLU A 170 30.32 -9.99 -9.14
N ARG A 171 29.99 -8.84 -8.54
CA ARG A 171 30.95 -7.99 -7.82
C ARG A 171 30.94 -8.17 -6.31
N THR A 172 29.88 -8.73 -5.75
CA THR A 172 29.74 -8.85 -4.30
C THR A 172 30.38 -10.13 -3.77
N ARG A 173 31.02 -10.04 -2.60
CA ARG A 173 31.43 -11.20 -1.79
C ARG A 173 30.69 -11.20 -0.47
N ILE A 174 30.22 -12.38 -0.08
CA ILE A 174 29.53 -12.63 1.17
C ILE A 174 30.40 -13.59 1.97
N TYR A 175 30.64 -13.25 3.23
CA TYR A 175 31.46 -14.05 4.13
C TYR A 175 30.60 -14.59 5.26
N ASP A 176 30.72 -15.87 5.57
CA ASP A 176 29.94 -16.46 6.66
C ASP A 176 30.45 -16.00 8.03
N ALA A 177 31.77 -15.74 8.14
CA ALA A 177 32.41 -15.21 9.34
C ALA A 177 33.58 -14.26 8.98
N LEU A 178 33.84 -13.27 9.85
CA LEU A 178 34.83 -12.22 9.58
C LEU A 178 36.28 -12.64 9.87
N ASP A 179 36.49 -13.57 10.79
CA ASP A 179 37.80 -14.18 11.08
C ASP A 179 38.35 -14.93 9.86
N ARG A 180 37.49 -15.59 9.07
CA ARG A 180 37.87 -16.23 7.81
C ARG A 180 38.39 -15.25 6.76
N VAL A 181 37.88 -14.01 6.76
CA VAL A 181 38.39 -12.94 5.89
C VAL A 181 39.86 -12.66 6.21
N ALA A 182 40.24 -12.64 7.49
CA ALA A 182 41.62 -12.45 7.90
C ALA A 182 42.50 -13.67 7.55
N ALA A 183 41.90 -14.86 7.47
CA ALA A 183 42.55 -16.09 7.01
C ALA A 183 42.64 -16.23 5.48
N GLY A 184 42.21 -15.21 4.71
CA GLY A 184 42.32 -15.19 3.25
C GLY A 184 41.13 -15.82 2.50
N ASP A 185 40.00 -16.06 3.18
CA ASP A 185 38.77 -16.51 2.51
C ASP A 185 38.33 -15.49 1.45
N GLU A 186 38.05 -15.96 0.24
CA GLU A 186 37.62 -15.11 -0.88
C GLU A 186 36.13 -14.74 -0.79
N GLY A 187 35.36 -15.46 0.03
CA GLY A 187 33.93 -15.31 0.20
C GLY A 187 33.14 -15.89 -0.98
N ARG A 188 31.86 -16.17 -0.75
CA ARG A 188 30.96 -16.66 -1.79
C ARG A 188 30.29 -15.52 -2.56
N ARG A 189 29.96 -15.76 -3.82
CA ARG A 189 29.07 -14.87 -4.58
C ARG A 189 27.62 -15.24 -4.29
N PRO A 190 26.67 -14.28 -4.34
CA PRO A 190 25.27 -14.64 -4.34
C PRO A 190 24.85 -15.17 -5.72
N ASP A 191 23.91 -16.11 -5.74
CA ASP A 191 23.45 -16.78 -6.96
C ASP A 191 22.67 -15.84 -7.89
N ALA A 192 22.12 -14.76 -7.35
CA ALA A 192 21.43 -13.71 -8.10
C ALA A 192 21.64 -12.34 -7.45
N SER A 193 21.32 -11.27 -8.19
CA SER A 193 21.28 -9.93 -7.61
C SER A 193 20.11 -9.83 -6.64
N LEU A 194 20.39 -9.76 -5.33
CA LEU A 194 19.36 -9.68 -4.30
C LEU A 194 19.42 -8.40 -3.49
N THR A 195 18.34 -8.10 -2.78
CA THR A 195 18.32 -7.00 -1.80
C THR A 195 18.43 -7.54 -0.38
N VAL A 196 19.18 -6.83 0.46
CA VAL A 196 19.48 -7.23 1.83
C VAL A 196 19.10 -6.15 2.83
N ARG A 197 18.63 -6.56 4.02
CA ARG A 197 18.49 -5.66 5.18
C ARG A 197 19.74 -5.72 6.04
N ARG A 198 20.24 -4.54 6.44
CA ARG A 198 21.32 -4.44 7.43
C ARG A 198 20.79 -4.84 8.82
N LEU A 199 21.32 -5.92 9.38
CA LEU A 199 21.06 -6.32 10.77
C LEU A 199 22.00 -5.58 11.74
N ALA A 200 23.28 -5.47 11.38
CA ALA A 200 24.27 -4.70 12.13
C ALA A 200 25.32 -4.10 11.20
N ARG A 201 26.01 -3.06 11.68
CA ARG A 201 27.24 -2.56 11.06
C ARG A 201 28.42 -3.01 11.93
N VAL A 202 29.39 -3.68 11.32
CA VAL A 202 30.55 -4.24 12.03
C VAL A 202 31.82 -3.66 11.40
N SER A 203 32.84 -3.42 12.21
CA SER A 203 34.19 -3.05 11.75
C SER A 203 35.12 -4.24 11.99
N HIS A 204 35.89 -4.63 10.98
CA HIS A 204 36.88 -5.70 11.08
C HIS A 204 38.03 -5.44 10.11
N GLY A 205 39.29 -5.52 10.60
CA GLY A 205 40.47 -5.23 9.79
C GLY A 205 40.45 -3.84 9.14
N GLY A 206 39.92 -2.81 9.83
CA GLY A 206 39.77 -1.45 9.29
C GLY A 206 38.69 -1.28 8.22
N ARG A 207 37.97 -2.34 7.85
CA ARG A 207 36.88 -2.32 6.85
C ARG A 207 35.52 -2.44 7.53
N SER A 208 34.52 -1.79 6.95
CA SER A 208 33.14 -1.88 7.44
C SER A 208 32.34 -2.92 6.68
N TYR A 209 31.58 -3.72 7.41
CA TYR A 209 30.69 -4.76 6.90
C TYR A 209 29.25 -4.50 7.36
N TRP A 210 28.29 -4.94 6.55
CA TRP A 210 26.94 -5.17 7.01
C TRP A 210 26.81 -6.64 7.39
N ARG A 211 26.36 -6.91 8.62
CA ARG A 211 25.80 -8.23 8.94
C ARG A 211 24.40 -8.29 8.34
N THR A 212 24.14 -9.29 7.52
CA THR A 212 22.85 -9.56 6.87
C THR A 212 22.41 -10.98 7.23
N ARG A 213 21.22 -11.40 6.79
CA ARG A 213 20.80 -12.80 6.95
C ARG A 213 21.64 -13.78 6.11
N HIS A 214 22.36 -13.27 5.11
CA HIS A 214 23.17 -14.06 4.19
C HIS A 214 24.64 -14.16 4.64
N GLY A 215 25.03 -13.44 5.69
CA GLY A 215 26.41 -13.31 6.14
C GLY A 215 26.88 -11.86 6.16
N TYR A 216 28.19 -11.67 6.20
CA TYR A 216 28.85 -10.38 6.23
C TYR A 216 29.19 -9.91 4.82
N VAL A 217 28.77 -8.70 4.48
CA VAL A 217 29.01 -8.10 3.16
C VAL A 217 29.79 -6.80 3.33
N PRO A 218 30.91 -6.59 2.59
CA PRO A 218 31.65 -5.34 2.63
C PRO A 218 30.73 -4.16 2.31
N ALA A 219 30.65 -3.17 3.19
CA ALA A 219 29.68 -2.07 3.06
C ALA A 219 29.86 -1.23 1.78
N GLN A 220 31.06 -1.24 1.20
CA GLN A 220 31.39 -0.55 -0.06
C GLN A 220 30.85 -1.27 -1.31
N GLN A 221 30.58 -2.58 -1.21
CA GLN A 221 29.98 -3.38 -2.30
C GLN A 221 28.46 -3.30 -2.31
N ILE A 222 27.86 -2.64 -1.30
CA ILE A 222 26.41 -2.56 -1.15
C ILE A 222 25.92 -1.22 -1.70
N ARG A 223 25.11 -1.28 -2.75
CA ARG A 223 24.38 -0.09 -3.19
C ARG A 223 23.20 0.13 -2.25
N LYS A 224 23.30 1.13 -1.37
CA LYS A 224 22.19 1.50 -0.48
C LYS A 224 20.98 1.86 -1.33
N LEU A 225 19.80 1.41 -0.87
CA LEU A 225 18.54 1.74 -1.50
C LEU A 225 17.95 2.96 -0.80
N ASP A 226 17.56 3.95 -1.60
CA ASP A 226 16.74 5.06 -1.14
C ASP A 226 15.29 4.77 -1.53
N SER A 227 14.45 4.62 -0.52
CA SER A 227 13.07 4.20 -0.72
C SER A 227 12.19 5.40 -1.04
N SER A 228 11.30 5.24 -2.02
CA SER A 228 10.43 6.32 -2.45
C SER A 228 9.59 6.86 -1.29
N ARG A 229 9.51 8.20 -1.20
CA ARG A 229 8.61 8.94 -0.32
C ARG A 229 7.29 9.32 -0.99
N PHE A 230 7.10 8.89 -2.24
CA PHE A 230 5.82 9.04 -2.91
C PHE A 230 4.72 8.41 -2.05
N HIS A 231 3.57 9.05 -2.06
CA HIS A 231 2.35 8.52 -1.49
C HIS A 231 1.17 9.08 -2.29
N GLY A 232 0.08 8.35 -2.23
CA GLY A 232 -1.19 8.80 -2.78
C GLY A 232 -1.80 9.95 -1.99
N VAL A 233 -3.06 10.20 -2.29
CA VAL A 233 -3.81 11.36 -1.80
C VAL A 233 -5.15 10.90 -1.27
N ALA A 234 -5.60 11.53 -0.19
CA ALA A 234 -6.99 11.43 0.20
C ALA A 234 -7.86 11.99 -0.94
N VAL A 235 -8.98 11.32 -1.19
CA VAL A 235 -9.97 11.74 -2.18
C VAL A 235 -11.30 11.93 -1.46
N GLY A 236 -11.97 13.05 -1.73
CA GLY A 236 -13.28 13.36 -1.18
C GLY A 236 -14.38 12.50 -1.80
N ASP A 237 -15.60 12.67 -1.29
CA ASP A 237 -16.68 11.68 -1.31
C ASP A 237 -17.20 11.22 -2.69
N ASP A 238 -16.72 11.75 -3.81
CA ASP A 238 -17.23 11.39 -5.13
C ASP A 238 -16.19 11.11 -6.22
N LEU A 239 -14.90 11.45 -6.04
CA LEU A 239 -13.93 11.47 -7.14
C LEU A 239 -14.54 12.10 -8.44
N ALA A 240 -15.47 13.06 -8.30
CA ALA A 240 -16.25 13.57 -9.42
C ALA A 240 -15.35 14.18 -10.50
N GLN A 241 -14.22 14.75 -10.06
CA GLN A 241 -13.09 15.02 -10.92
C GLN A 241 -12.02 13.93 -10.70
N PRO A 242 -11.72 13.10 -11.71
CA PRO A 242 -10.70 12.08 -11.62
C PRO A 242 -9.35 12.63 -11.17
N ARG A 243 -8.62 11.85 -10.37
CA ARG A 243 -7.23 12.18 -10.02
C ARG A 243 -6.32 11.73 -11.12
N VAL A 244 -5.30 12.53 -11.38
CA VAL A 244 -4.31 12.26 -12.41
C VAL A 244 -2.92 12.41 -11.85
N TRP A 245 -2.03 11.52 -12.27
CA TRP A 245 -0.60 11.64 -12.00
C TRP A 245 0.18 11.64 -13.31
N ALA A 246 1.27 12.41 -13.33
CA ALA A 246 2.23 12.31 -14.41
C ALA A 246 2.92 10.95 -14.37
N ARG A 247 3.00 10.31 -15.55
CA ARG A 247 3.69 9.05 -15.75
C ARG A 247 5.14 9.13 -15.28
N PHE A 248 5.62 8.06 -14.67
CA PHE A 248 7.01 7.96 -14.27
C PHE A 248 7.94 7.91 -15.49
N ARG A 249 8.91 8.83 -15.55
CA ARG A 249 9.96 8.90 -16.58
C ARG A 249 11.36 9.07 -15.94
N GLY A 250 11.58 8.39 -14.81
CA GLY A 250 12.70 8.67 -13.90
C GLY A 250 12.31 9.70 -12.83
N ASP A 251 13.12 9.82 -11.78
CA ASP A 251 12.84 10.73 -10.66
C ASP A 251 12.90 12.21 -11.06
N ASP A 252 13.79 12.56 -12.00
CA ASP A 252 13.88 13.90 -12.61
C ASP A 252 13.04 14.04 -13.89
N GLY A 253 12.27 12.99 -14.23
CA GLY A 253 11.43 12.94 -15.41
C GLY A 253 10.29 13.95 -15.35
N ASN A 254 10.00 14.59 -16.47
CA ASN A 254 8.90 15.54 -16.61
C ASN A 254 8.07 15.22 -17.86
N ILE A 255 6.77 15.42 -17.78
CA ILE A 255 5.86 15.44 -18.94
C ILE A 255 5.55 16.88 -19.33
N ALA A 256 5.16 17.08 -20.59
CA ALA A 256 4.79 18.40 -21.10
C ALA A 256 3.29 18.65 -20.90
N LEU A 257 2.94 19.83 -20.39
CA LEU A 257 1.60 20.39 -20.43
C LEU A 257 1.53 21.43 -21.53
N ARG A 258 0.52 21.34 -22.40
CA ARG A 258 0.43 22.11 -23.65
C ARG A 258 -0.75 23.07 -23.64
N ALA A 259 -0.65 24.16 -24.39
CA ALA A 259 -1.70 25.17 -24.50
C ALA A 259 -3.02 24.63 -25.12
N SER A 260 -2.92 23.64 -25.99
CA SER A 260 -4.07 22.99 -26.65
C SER A 260 -3.85 21.49 -26.79
N ALA A 261 -4.93 20.74 -27.07
CA ALA A 261 -4.98 19.29 -27.27
C ALA A 261 -4.25 18.84 -28.57
N SER A 262 -2.98 19.18 -28.71
CA SER A 262 -2.18 18.87 -29.89
C SER A 262 -0.70 18.69 -29.54
N ALA A 263 -0.05 17.68 -30.12
CA ALA A 263 1.37 17.40 -29.90
C ALA A 263 2.28 18.53 -30.40
N GLY A 264 1.84 19.30 -31.41
CA GLY A 264 2.56 20.47 -31.92
C GLY A 264 2.33 21.75 -31.11
N SER A 265 1.41 21.75 -30.16
CA SER A 265 1.08 22.92 -29.37
C SER A 265 2.23 23.32 -28.43
N LYS A 266 2.37 24.63 -28.21
CA LYS A 266 3.31 25.21 -27.25
C LYS A 266 3.19 24.53 -25.89
N VAL A 267 4.33 24.18 -25.30
CA VAL A 267 4.42 23.72 -23.91
C VAL A 267 4.28 24.93 -23.00
N VAL A 268 3.27 24.92 -22.14
CA VAL A 268 2.97 25.99 -21.18
C VAL A 268 3.52 25.70 -19.79
N ALA A 269 3.67 24.42 -19.45
CA ALA A 269 4.24 23.99 -18.18
C ALA A 269 4.84 22.57 -18.29
N ARG A 270 5.55 22.15 -17.25
CA ARG A 270 6.04 20.78 -17.09
C ARG A 270 5.58 20.20 -15.76
N MET A 271 5.18 18.93 -15.79
CA MET A 271 4.69 18.22 -14.62
C MET A 271 5.68 17.11 -14.27
N LYS A 272 6.25 17.17 -13.06
CA LYS A 272 7.20 16.18 -12.54
C LYS A 272 6.54 14.81 -12.41
N ALA A 273 7.32 13.74 -12.59
CA ALA A 273 6.88 12.37 -12.42
C ALA A 273 6.14 12.15 -11.08
N ARG A 274 4.98 11.49 -11.12
CA ARG A 274 4.10 11.22 -9.97
C ARG A 274 3.57 12.46 -9.26
N ARG A 275 3.73 13.67 -9.82
CA ARG A 275 2.98 14.83 -9.34
C ARG A 275 1.50 14.58 -9.57
N ASP A 276 0.65 14.94 -8.62
CA ASP A 276 -0.79 14.77 -8.73
C ASP A 276 -1.48 16.02 -9.27
N GLY A 277 -2.70 15.82 -9.78
CA GLY A 277 -3.60 16.87 -10.25
C GLY A 277 -5.03 16.34 -10.39
N ARG A 278 -5.86 17.10 -11.10
CA ARG A 278 -7.23 16.74 -11.46
C ARG A 278 -7.41 16.75 -12.98
N VAL A 279 -8.23 15.84 -13.49
CA VAL A 279 -8.70 15.88 -14.87
C VAL A 279 -9.83 16.89 -14.98
N LEU A 280 -9.69 17.84 -15.91
CA LEU A 280 -10.73 18.82 -16.24
C LEU A 280 -11.60 18.33 -17.41
N GLU A 281 -10.95 17.89 -18.48
CA GLU A 281 -11.60 17.44 -19.71
C GLU A 281 -10.67 16.51 -20.50
N THR A 282 -11.26 15.72 -21.38
CA THR A 282 -10.57 14.86 -22.34
C THR A 282 -10.90 15.35 -23.75
N SER A 283 -9.91 15.34 -24.65
CA SER A 283 -10.16 15.75 -26.04
C SER A 283 -11.11 14.78 -26.73
N ASP A 284 -11.83 15.26 -27.75
CA ASP A 284 -12.82 14.45 -28.49
C ASP A 284 -12.23 13.14 -29.06
N ASP A 285 -10.95 13.17 -29.42
CA ASP A 285 -10.21 12.01 -29.95
C ASP A 285 -9.56 11.13 -28.86
N GLY A 286 -9.71 11.48 -27.57
CA GLY A 286 -9.15 10.78 -26.42
C GLY A 286 -7.63 10.87 -26.27
N ARG A 287 -6.91 11.55 -27.17
CA ARG A 287 -5.44 11.56 -27.19
C ARG A 287 -4.81 12.52 -26.19
N PHE A 288 -5.57 13.49 -25.68
CA PHE A 288 -5.10 14.47 -24.71
C PHE A 288 -6.07 14.60 -23.55
N VAL A 289 -5.51 14.92 -22.38
CA VAL A 289 -6.26 15.17 -21.16
C VAL A 289 -5.83 16.52 -20.62
N ARG A 290 -6.78 17.42 -20.41
CA ARG A 290 -6.49 18.69 -19.74
C ARG A 290 -6.47 18.47 -18.25
N VAL A 291 -5.38 18.88 -17.62
CA VAL A 291 -5.14 18.70 -16.20
C VAL A 291 -5.00 20.03 -15.49
N ALA A 292 -5.47 20.08 -14.25
CA ALA A 292 -5.22 21.17 -13.31
C ALA A 292 -4.37 20.67 -12.15
N LEU A 293 -3.35 21.45 -11.80
CA LEU A 293 -2.48 21.22 -10.66
C LEU A 293 -2.90 22.14 -9.50
N GLY A 294 -2.57 21.76 -8.27
CA GLY A 294 -2.97 22.51 -7.07
C GLY A 294 -2.37 23.92 -6.93
N ASP A 295 -1.43 24.30 -7.79
CA ASP A 295 -0.79 25.62 -7.85
C ASP A 295 -1.36 26.53 -8.95
N GLY A 296 -2.51 26.17 -9.53
CA GLY A 296 -3.17 26.93 -10.60
C GLY A 296 -2.58 26.70 -11.99
N VAL A 297 -1.58 25.82 -12.12
CA VAL A 297 -1.05 25.42 -13.42
C VAL A 297 -2.05 24.50 -14.11
N GLU A 298 -2.40 24.83 -15.35
CA GLU A 298 -3.23 24.00 -16.21
C GLU A 298 -2.59 23.75 -17.57
N GLY A 299 -2.97 22.65 -18.20
CA GLY A 299 -2.66 22.42 -19.61
C GLY A 299 -2.99 21.00 -20.07
N TRP A 300 -2.81 20.77 -21.36
CA TRP A 300 -3.08 19.50 -22.02
C TRP A 300 -1.86 18.58 -21.94
N ALA A 301 -2.03 17.43 -21.28
CA ALA A 301 -1.06 16.33 -21.31
C ALA A 301 -1.46 15.33 -22.40
N ALA A 302 -0.47 14.67 -23.02
CA ALA A 302 -0.75 13.50 -23.84
C ALA A 302 -1.35 12.39 -22.96
N ARG A 303 -2.32 11.65 -23.46
CA ARG A 303 -3.00 10.61 -22.67
C ARG A 303 -2.02 9.59 -22.12
N ASP A 304 -1.08 9.10 -22.92
CA ASP A 304 -0.10 8.10 -22.50
C ASP A 304 0.90 8.58 -21.45
N ASP A 305 0.98 9.90 -21.23
CA ASP A 305 1.87 10.55 -20.27
C ASP A 305 1.24 10.69 -18.89
N VAL A 306 0.01 10.25 -18.69
CA VAL A 306 -0.66 10.32 -17.39
C VAL A 306 -1.29 9.00 -16.97
N ARG A 307 -1.53 8.87 -15.66
CA ARG A 307 -2.28 7.78 -15.02
C ARG A 307 -3.48 8.38 -14.32
N ILE A 308 -4.67 7.84 -14.55
CA ILE A 308 -5.91 8.48 -14.11
C ILE A 308 -6.70 7.52 -13.21
N ALA A 309 -6.89 7.90 -11.95
CA ALA A 309 -7.80 7.23 -11.05
C ALA A 309 -9.21 7.82 -11.18
N ARG A 310 -10.16 6.95 -11.51
CA ARG A 310 -11.58 7.27 -11.64
C ARG A 310 -12.38 6.58 -10.55
N ARG A 311 -13.54 7.14 -10.23
CA ARG A 311 -14.55 6.41 -9.48
C ARG A 311 -15.05 5.23 -10.31
N THR A 312 -15.20 4.10 -9.65
CA THR A 312 -15.81 2.89 -10.20
C THR A 312 -17.03 2.53 -9.35
N ALA A 313 -17.98 1.80 -9.94
CA ALA A 313 -19.12 1.29 -9.19
C ALA A 313 -18.63 0.31 -8.12
N ALA A 314 -19.25 0.37 -6.94
CA ALA A 314 -18.98 -0.57 -5.88
C ALA A 314 -19.50 -1.96 -6.28
N PRO A 315 -18.80 -3.06 -5.97
CA PRO A 315 -19.31 -4.41 -6.19
C PRO A 315 -20.67 -4.61 -5.49
N ALA A 316 -21.58 -5.37 -6.11
CA ALA A 316 -22.96 -5.53 -5.64
C ALA A 316 -23.08 -5.99 -4.18
N ASP A 317 -22.19 -6.88 -3.73
CA ASP A 317 -22.23 -7.50 -2.39
C ASP A 317 -21.41 -6.74 -1.33
N ILE A 318 -20.96 -5.52 -1.62
CA ILE A 318 -20.14 -4.75 -0.68
C ILE A 318 -21.00 -4.07 0.40
N GLY A 319 -20.63 -4.23 1.66
CA GLY A 319 -21.30 -3.53 2.76
C GLY A 319 -21.11 -2.00 2.70
N ALA A 320 -22.05 -1.23 3.24
CA ALA A 320 -22.00 0.25 3.22
C ALA A 320 -20.75 0.83 3.91
N ASP A 321 -20.24 0.15 4.95
CA ASP A 321 -19.05 0.53 5.70
C ASP A 321 -17.83 -0.35 5.38
N GLU A 322 -17.96 -1.27 4.41
CA GLU A 322 -16.91 -2.22 4.10
C GLU A 322 -15.76 -1.55 3.33
N ARG A 323 -14.54 -1.86 3.74
CA ARG A 323 -13.30 -1.32 3.17
C ARG A 323 -12.81 -2.24 2.06
N TRP A 324 -12.61 -1.70 0.87
CA TRP A 324 -12.11 -2.46 -0.27
C TRP A 324 -11.20 -1.63 -1.19
N LEU A 325 -10.49 -2.33 -2.07
CA LEU A 325 -9.50 -1.77 -2.98
C LEU A 325 -9.90 -2.08 -4.43
N ASP A 326 -9.83 -1.07 -5.28
CA ASP A 326 -10.01 -1.16 -6.73
C ASP A 326 -8.67 -0.87 -7.42
N ILE A 327 -8.20 -1.78 -8.25
CA ILE A 327 -6.88 -1.71 -8.88
C ILE A 327 -7.06 -1.83 -10.39
N ASP A 328 -6.68 -0.77 -11.09
CA ASP A 328 -6.65 -0.74 -12.54
C ASP A 328 -5.22 -0.99 -13.02
N VAL A 329 -4.98 -2.14 -13.66
CA VAL A 329 -3.68 -2.53 -14.16
C VAL A 329 -3.31 -1.87 -15.50
N ALA A 330 -4.26 -1.28 -16.21
CA ALA A 330 -3.99 -0.43 -17.38
C ALA A 330 -3.48 0.93 -16.92
N GLU A 331 -4.21 1.54 -15.96
CA GLU A 331 -3.91 2.85 -15.40
C GLU A 331 -2.83 2.81 -14.30
N GLN A 332 -2.44 1.63 -13.81
CA GLN A 332 -1.47 1.47 -12.72
C GLN A 332 -1.83 2.32 -11.50
N VAL A 333 -3.11 2.33 -11.13
CA VAL A 333 -3.66 3.08 -10.00
C VAL A 333 -4.41 2.15 -9.05
N LEU A 334 -4.50 2.57 -7.80
CA LEU A 334 -5.35 1.97 -6.79
C LEU A 334 -6.26 3.04 -6.21
N VAL A 335 -7.55 2.73 -6.07
CA VAL A 335 -8.51 3.53 -5.33
C VAL A 335 -9.06 2.70 -4.16
N ALA A 336 -8.97 3.24 -2.95
CA ALA A 336 -9.54 2.63 -1.75
C ALA A 336 -10.91 3.23 -1.46
N TYR A 337 -11.85 2.39 -1.03
CA TYR A 337 -13.25 2.75 -0.83
C TYR A 337 -13.78 2.31 0.54
N VAL A 338 -14.76 3.07 1.06
CA VAL A 338 -15.67 2.63 2.13
C VAL A 338 -17.07 2.56 1.53
N GLY A 339 -17.63 1.36 1.39
CA GLY A 339 -18.84 1.13 0.60
C GLY A 339 -18.67 1.69 -0.81
N ALA A 340 -19.56 2.60 -1.23
CA ALA A 340 -19.50 3.24 -2.55
C ALA A 340 -18.61 4.50 -2.62
N ARG A 341 -17.98 4.90 -1.51
CA ARG A 341 -17.32 6.19 -1.33
C ARG A 341 -15.80 6.04 -1.45
N PRO A 342 -15.16 6.64 -2.46
CA PRO A 342 -13.70 6.63 -2.56
C PRO A 342 -13.11 7.49 -1.43
N VAL A 343 -12.05 6.99 -0.78
CA VAL A 343 -11.40 7.68 0.36
C VAL A 343 -9.91 7.93 0.13
N TYR A 344 -9.28 7.15 -0.73
CA TYR A 344 -7.86 7.30 -1.04
C TYR A 344 -7.56 6.86 -2.47
N ALA A 345 -6.58 7.49 -3.13
CA ALA A 345 -6.10 7.04 -4.43
C ALA A 345 -4.58 7.18 -4.53
N THR A 346 -3.92 6.20 -5.15
CA THR A 346 -2.46 6.18 -5.33
C THR A 346 -2.05 5.48 -6.63
N LEU A 347 -0.77 5.55 -6.95
CA LEU A 347 -0.13 4.77 -8.01
C LEU A 347 0.38 3.43 -7.48
N VAL A 348 0.26 2.40 -8.32
CA VAL A 348 0.81 1.07 -8.05
C VAL A 348 1.80 0.67 -9.15
N SER A 349 2.51 -0.42 -8.91
CA SER A 349 3.31 -1.10 -9.93
C SER A 349 2.94 -2.58 -9.94
N THR A 350 2.12 -2.99 -10.90
CA THR A 350 1.67 -4.38 -11.02
C THR A 350 2.61 -5.22 -11.88
N GLY A 351 2.19 -6.46 -12.14
CA GLY A 351 2.90 -7.44 -12.95
C GLY A 351 3.28 -6.94 -14.33
N ARG A 352 4.52 -7.23 -14.74
CA ARG A 352 4.94 -7.07 -16.14
C ARG A 352 4.09 -7.94 -17.04
N ARG A 353 4.03 -7.64 -18.34
CA ARG A 353 3.26 -8.43 -19.33
C ARG A 353 3.65 -9.91 -19.42
N THR A 354 4.82 -10.30 -18.92
CA THR A 354 5.26 -11.71 -18.84
C THR A 354 4.96 -12.36 -17.49
N HIS A 355 4.46 -11.58 -16.53
CA HIS A 355 4.19 -11.95 -15.15
C HIS A 355 2.94 -11.20 -14.67
N ASP A 356 1.83 -11.37 -15.39
CA ASP A 356 0.63 -10.56 -15.16
C ASP A 356 0.07 -10.74 -13.75
N THR A 357 -0.46 -9.65 -13.21
CA THR A 357 -1.27 -9.70 -11.98
C THR A 357 -2.64 -10.29 -12.34
N PRO A 358 -3.14 -11.29 -11.60
CA PRO A 358 -4.43 -11.91 -11.91
C PRO A 358 -5.56 -10.88 -11.81
N LEU A 359 -6.43 -10.87 -12.82
CA LEU A 359 -7.65 -10.06 -12.82
C LEU A 359 -8.76 -10.81 -12.05
N GLY A 360 -9.66 -10.07 -11.42
CA GLY A 360 -10.78 -10.63 -10.67
C GLY A 360 -11.04 -9.93 -9.34
N SER A 361 -11.85 -10.57 -8.51
CA SER A 361 -12.24 -10.08 -7.17
C SER A 361 -11.78 -11.10 -6.13
N PHE A 362 -10.93 -10.65 -5.21
CA PHE A 362 -10.28 -11.47 -4.20
C PHE A 362 -10.47 -10.86 -2.80
N ARG A 363 -10.28 -11.64 -1.73
CA ARG A 363 -10.19 -11.08 -0.37
C ARG A 363 -8.78 -11.28 0.18
N ILE A 364 -8.33 -10.34 1.01
CA ILE A 364 -7.04 -10.49 1.71
C ILE A 364 -7.15 -11.68 2.68
N GLU A 365 -6.40 -12.74 2.42
CA GLU A 365 -6.42 -13.98 3.21
C GLU A 365 -5.48 -13.91 4.41
N ARG A 366 -4.35 -13.22 4.24
CA ARG A 366 -3.30 -13.16 5.24
C ARG A 366 -2.47 -11.90 5.12
N LYS A 367 -2.06 -11.36 6.27
CA LYS A 367 -1.16 -10.22 6.40
C LYS A 367 0.09 -10.60 7.17
N LEU A 368 1.25 -10.16 6.69
CA LEU A 368 2.54 -10.33 7.35
C LEU A 368 3.22 -8.98 7.52
N ALA A 369 3.76 -8.75 8.71
CA ALA A 369 4.55 -7.59 9.03
C ALA A 369 5.76 -7.47 8.09
N GLU A 370 6.51 -8.56 7.92
CA GLU A 370 7.62 -8.65 6.96
C GLU A 370 7.71 -10.06 6.37
N ARG A 371 8.07 -10.17 5.09
CA ARG A 371 8.34 -11.45 4.43
C ARG A 371 9.54 -11.33 3.49
N THR A 372 10.46 -12.30 3.51
CA THR A 372 11.44 -12.41 2.41
C THR A 372 10.74 -13.06 1.21
N MET A 373 10.86 -12.44 0.04
CA MET A 373 10.26 -12.90 -1.22
C MET A 373 11.34 -13.28 -2.21
N SER A 374 11.23 -14.44 -2.84
CA SER A 374 12.17 -14.89 -3.86
C SER A 374 11.46 -15.64 -4.98
N SER A 375 12.10 -15.67 -6.15
CA SER A 375 11.76 -16.59 -7.22
C SER A 375 11.95 -18.05 -6.78
N ARG A 376 11.39 -19.00 -7.54
CA ARG A 376 11.69 -20.41 -7.34
C ARG A 376 13.10 -20.73 -7.86
N PRO A 377 13.76 -21.78 -7.32
CA PRO A 377 14.98 -22.29 -7.91
C PRO A 377 14.74 -22.68 -9.37
N GLY A 378 15.60 -22.20 -10.28
CA GLY A 378 15.52 -22.50 -11.71
C GLY A 378 14.65 -21.56 -12.55
N ASP A 379 14.02 -20.54 -11.96
CA ASP A 379 13.30 -19.51 -12.73
C ASP A 379 14.26 -18.72 -13.64
N ASP A 380 13.81 -18.38 -14.85
CA ASP A 380 14.59 -17.65 -15.86
C ASP A 380 14.94 -16.19 -15.43
N ASP A 381 14.21 -15.63 -14.47
CA ASP A 381 14.45 -14.30 -13.89
C ASP A 381 14.55 -14.37 -12.36
N PRO A 382 15.69 -14.86 -11.82
CA PRO A 382 15.82 -15.10 -10.40
C PRO A 382 15.89 -13.79 -9.60
N TYR A 383 15.13 -13.73 -8.51
CA TYR A 383 15.13 -12.58 -7.61
C TYR A 383 15.07 -13.02 -6.15
N ALA A 384 15.64 -12.19 -5.27
CA ALA A 384 15.43 -12.32 -3.84
C ALA A 384 15.39 -10.94 -3.18
N VAL A 385 14.39 -10.73 -2.33
CA VAL A 385 14.08 -9.47 -1.68
C VAL A 385 13.87 -9.70 -0.19
N ASP A 386 14.80 -9.22 0.63
CA ASP A 386 14.79 -9.44 2.07
C ASP A 386 13.77 -8.56 2.80
N ARG A 387 12.93 -9.19 3.63
CA ARG A 387 12.08 -8.51 4.62
C ARG A 387 11.22 -7.40 4.00
N VAL A 388 10.49 -7.75 2.96
CA VAL A 388 9.44 -6.91 2.35
C VAL A 388 8.37 -6.61 3.39
N PRO A 389 8.17 -5.33 3.79
CA PRO A 389 7.22 -5.00 4.83
C PRO A 389 5.80 -4.84 4.32
N TRP A 390 4.83 -4.98 5.22
CA TRP A 390 3.41 -4.72 5.00
C TRP A 390 2.82 -5.54 3.85
N THR A 391 2.98 -6.86 3.92
CA THR A 391 2.56 -7.79 2.87
C THR A 391 1.14 -8.29 3.14
N SER A 392 0.22 -8.11 2.19
CA SER A 392 -1.16 -8.60 2.25
C SER A 392 -1.42 -9.55 1.08
N TYR A 393 -1.48 -10.85 1.35
CA TYR A 393 -1.79 -11.88 0.36
C TYR A 393 -3.29 -11.91 0.08
N PHE A 394 -3.68 -12.00 -1.19
CA PHE A 394 -5.08 -12.05 -1.61
C PHE A 394 -5.42 -13.26 -2.50
N ILE A 395 -4.42 -13.91 -3.10
CA ILE A 395 -4.59 -15.21 -3.76
C ILE A 395 -3.23 -15.89 -3.92
N GLY A 396 -3.05 -17.09 -3.36
CA GLY A 396 -1.82 -17.86 -3.47
C GLY A 396 -0.57 -17.05 -3.09
N SER A 397 0.35 -16.85 -4.04
CA SER A 397 1.57 -16.05 -3.83
C SER A 397 1.43 -14.57 -4.20
N PHE A 398 0.27 -14.12 -4.69
CA PHE A 398 0.03 -12.73 -5.08
C PHE A 398 -0.36 -11.88 -3.87
N ALA A 399 0.32 -10.74 -3.72
CA ALA A 399 0.14 -9.85 -2.58
C ALA A 399 0.22 -8.38 -2.97
N LEU A 400 -0.37 -7.52 -2.14
CA LEU A 400 0.00 -6.12 -2.05
C LEU A 400 1.14 -5.98 -1.05
N HIS A 401 2.20 -5.25 -1.38
CA HIS A 401 3.30 -5.03 -0.44
C HIS A 401 4.11 -3.77 -0.75
N ALA A 402 4.92 -3.32 0.20
CA ALA A 402 5.85 -2.23 -0.04
C ALA A 402 6.95 -2.64 -1.03
N ALA A 403 7.23 -1.79 -2.01
CA ALA A 403 8.40 -1.90 -2.87
C ALA A 403 9.44 -0.86 -2.50
N TYR A 404 10.31 -1.19 -1.54
CA TYR A 404 11.34 -0.26 -1.07
C TYR A 404 12.50 -0.07 -2.06
N TRP A 405 12.60 -0.92 -3.09
CA TRP A 405 13.74 -1.01 -4.00
C TRP A 405 13.60 -0.21 -5.30
N HIS A 406 12.42 0.37 -5.57
CA HIS A 406 12.20 1.21 -6.75
C HIS A 406 11.19 2.34 -6.50
N GLY A 407 11.24 3.38 -7.33
CA GLY A 407 10.28 4.50 -7.30
C GLY A 407 9.29 4.54 -8.46
N SER A 408 9.28 3.55 -9.37
CA SER A 408 8.57 3.60 -10.65
C SER A 408 7.04 3.38 -10.58
N PHE A 409 6.38 3.81 -9.50
CA PHE A 409 4.92 3.70 -9.34
C PHE A 409 4.19 4.40 -10.50
N GLY A 410 3.16 3.75 -11.03
CA GLY A 410 2.50 4.10 -12.29
C GLY A 410 3.01 3.31 -13.50
N GLU A 411 4.00 2.44 -13.32
CA GLU A 411 4.52 1.52 -14.33
C GLU A 411 4.50 0.07 -13.85
N ARG A 412 4.25 -0.87 -14.76
CA ARG A 412 4.35 -2.31 -14.48
C ARG A 412 5.81 -2.68 -14.20
N LYS A 413 6.08 -3.34 -13.08
CA LYS A 413 7.45 -3.66 -12.63
C LYS A 413 7.60 -5.02 -11.95
N SER A 414 6.56 -5.52 -11.30
CA SER A 414 6.65 -6.71 -10.44
C SER A 414 6.56 -8.02 -11.24
N HIS A 415 6.75 -9.13 -10.53
CA HIS A 415 6.51 -10.50 -10.99
C HIS A 415 5.09 -10.99 -10.65
N GLY A 416 4.13 -10.07 -10.57
CA GLY A 416 2.71 -10.38 -10.36
C GLY A 416 2.09 -9.68 -9.16
N CYS A 417 2.85 -9.45 -8.09
CA CYS A 417 2.38 -8.69 -6.93
C CYS A 417 2.00 -7.24 -7.28
N VAL A 418 1.21 -6.60 -6.41
CA VAL A 418 0.90 -5.17 -6.50
C VAL A 418 1.90 -4.42 -5.62
N ASN A 419 2.90 -3.80 -6.25
CA ASN A 419 3.88 -3.00 -5.54
C ASN A 419 3.30 -1.63 -5.18
N LEU A 420 3.40 -1.29 -3.89
CA LEU A 420 2.99 0.00 -3.34
C LEU A 420 4.20 0.80 -2.87
N ALA A 421 4.09 2.13 -2.87
CA ALA A 421 5.08 2.95 -2.20
C ALA A 421 5.05 2.65 -0.70
N PRO A 422 6.20 2.69 0.01
CA PRO A 422 6.25 2.26 1.41
C PRO A 422 5.26 2.97 2.33
N ILE A 423 4.99 4.26 2.12
CA ILE A 423 4.00 5.02 2.91
C ILE A 423 2.59 4.47 2.65
N ASP A 424 2.22 4.28 1.38
CA ASP A 424 0.91 3.75 0.97
C ASP A 424 0.72 2.31 1.47
N ALA A 425 1.74 1.47 1.32
CA ALA A 425 1.72 0.08 1.78
C ALA A 425 1.42 0.00 3.27
N ARG A 426 2.10 0.80 4.09
CA ARG A 426 1.86 0.87 5.54
C ARG A 426 0.43 1.30 5.85
N GLN A 427 -0.03 2.37 5.21
CA GLN A 427 -1.36 2.92 5.46
C GLN A 427 -2.45 1.92 5.09
N LEU A 428 -2.38 1.35 3.89
CA LEU A 428 -3.37 0.38 3.40
C LEU A 428 -3.32 -0.93 4.18
N TYR A 429 -2.14 -1.41 4.59
CA TYR A 429 -1.98 -2.60 5.43
C TYR A 429 -2.70 -2.46 6.77
N GLY A 430 -2.59 -1.31 7.43
CA GLY A 430 -3.29 -1.05 8.69
C GLY A 430 -4.77 -0.71 8.50
N TRP A 431 -5.16 -0.17 7.34
CA TRP A 431 -6.53 0.27 7.07
C TRP A 431 -7.46 -0.86 6.59
N THR A 432 -6.94 -1.79 5.78
CA THR A 432 -7.70 -2.94 5.27
C THR A 432 -7.94 -4.01 6.35
N GLY A 433 -8.89 -4.91 6.13
CA GLY A 433 -9.03 -6.17 6.86
C GLY A 433 -8.13 -7.29 6.29
N PRO A 434 -7.82 -8.36 7.05
CA PRO A 434 -8.13 -8.53 8.47
C PRO A 434 -7.34 -7.54 9.33
N GLY A 435 -7.85 -7.26 10.54
CA GLY A 435 -7.27 -6.28 11.46
C GLY A 435 -5.97 -6.78 12.07
N VAL A 436 -4.91 -5.98 12.01
CA VAL A 436 -3.58 -6.36 12.52
C VAL A 436 -3.42 -5.93 13.98
N GLN A 437 -3.19 -6.90 14.86
CA GLN A 437 -3.03 -6.64 16.29
C GLN A 437 -1.59 -6.19 16.63
N PRO A 438 -1.41 -5.35 17.66
CA PRO A 438 -0.07 -5.04 18.19
C PRO A 438 0.74 -6.29 18.52
N GLY A 439 2.03 -6.30 18.18
CA GLY A 439 2.93 -7.44 18.41
C GLY A 439 2.73 -8.63 17.45
N TRP A 440 1.69 -8.65 16.62
CA TRP A 440 1.48 -9.75 15.69
C TRP A 440 2.37 -9.60 14.47
N SER A 441 3.12 -10.65 14.13
CA SER A 441 3.89 -10.74 12.89
C SER A 441 3.05 -11.22 11.72
N GLU A 442 2.01 -12.01 11.98
CA GLU A 442 1.08 -12.50 10.97
C GLU A 442 -0.37 -12.43 11.46
N THR A 443 -1.31 -12.24 10.54
CA THR A 443 -2.75 -12.24 10.80
C THR A 443 -3.46 -12.95 9.66
N PHE A 444 -4.36 -13.87 9.97
CA PHE A 444 -5.18 -14.59 9.01
C PHE A 444 -6.61 -14.05 9.01
N ALA A 445 -7.26 -14.05 7.85
CA ALA A 445 -8.68 -13.75 7.75
C ALA A 445 -9.50 -14.90 8.36
N THR A 446 -10.64 -14.56 8.95
CA THR A 446 -11.62 -15.53 9.47
C THR A 446 -13.01 -15.19 8.95
N ALA A 447 -14.01 -16.02 9.26
CA ALA A 447 -15.40 -15.72 8.93
C ALA A 447 -15.90 -14.45 9.65
N GLU A 448 -15.43 -14.20 10.88
CA GLU A 448 -15.80 -13.05 11.71
C GLU A 448 -15.00 -11.79 11.33
N GLN A 449 -13.78 -11.96 10.83
CA GLN A 449 -12.91 -10.90 10.36
C GLN A 449 -12.44 -11.19 8.93
N PRO A 450 -13.36 -11.08 7.95
CA PRO A 450 -12.99 -11.31 6.56
C PRO A 450 -11.99 -10.25 6.09
N GLY A 451 -11.14 -10.66 5.15
CA GLY A 451 -10.25 -9.73 4.46
C GLY A 451 -11.01 -8.67 3.68
N SER A 452 -10.40 -7.48 3.56
CA SER A 452 -10.89 -6.49 2.60
C SER A 452 -10.89 -7.07 1.19
N LEU A 453 -11.93 -6.74 0.42
CA LEU A 453 -12.00 -7.07 -1.00
C LEU A 453 -10.93 -6.30 -1.80
N VAL A 454 -10.34 -6.98 -2.77
CA VAL A 454 -9.37 -6.47 -3.73
C VAL A 454 -9.91 -6.82 -5.13
N ARG A 455 -10.38 -5.81 -5.86
CA ARG A 455 -10.79 -5.94 -7.26
C ARG A 455 -9.67 -5.48 -8.18
N ILE A 456 -9.31 -6.31 -9.15
CA ILE A 456 -8.22 -6.06 -10.10
C ILE A 456 -8.75 -6.19 -11.52
N HIS A 457 -8.59 -5.15 -12.34
CA HIS A 457 -9.15 -5.07 -13.68
C HIS A 457 -8.24 -4.30 -14.65
N ASP A 458 -8.46 -4.41 -15.96
CA ASP A 458 -7.62 -3.81 -17.02
C ASP A 458 -8.41 -2.71 -17.77
N GLY A 459 -8.78 -1.62 -17.09
CA GLY A 459 -9.47 -0.47 -17.68
C GLY A 459 -10.94 -0.66 -18.11
N ALA A 460 -11.37 -1.90 -18.39
CA ALA A 460 -12.78 -2.23 -18.48
C ALA A 460 -13.34 -2.45 -17.07
N ALA A 461 -14.50 -1.85 -16.77
CA ALA A 461 -15.26 -2.26 -15.59
C ALA A 461 -15.50 -3.77 -15.70
N ILE A 462 -15.10 -4.53 -14.67
CA ILE A 462 -15.56 -5.92 -14.57
C ILE A 462 -17.07 -5.85 -14.48
N ALA A 463 -17.75 -6.45 -15.47
CA ALA A 463 -19.21 -6.52 -15.49
C ALA A 463 -19.69 -7.07 -14.14
N ASP A 464 -20.71 -6.42 -13.57
CA ASP A 464 -21.38 -6.86 -12.35
C ASP A 464 -21.71 -8.36 -12.47
N GLY A 465 -21.22 -9.16 -11.51
CA GLY A 465 -21.48 -10.61 -11.45
C GLY A 465 -20.27 -11.53 -11.53
N THR A 466 -19.03 -11.03 -11.59
CA THR A 466 -17.86 -11.92 -11.42
C THR A 466 -17.80 -12.40 -9.98
N GLN A 467 -18.10 -13.70 -9.79
CA GLN A 467 -18.06 -14.35 -8.48
C GLN A 467 -16.76 -14.03 -7.76
N VAL A 468 -16.87 -13.63 -6.49
CA VAL A 468 -15.71 -13.57 -5.58
C VAL A 468 -15.09 -14.95 -5.58
N VAL A 469 -13.87 -15.08 -6.11
CA VAL A 469 -13.13 -16.33 -6.01
C VAL A 469 -12.63 -16.41 -4.58
N LEU A 470 -13.41 -17.06 -3.72
CA LEU A 470 -12.92 -17.58 -2.46
C LEU A 470 -12.00 -18.73 -2.83
N ALA A 471 -10.68 -18.55 -2.67
CA ALA A 471 -9.81 -19.72 -2.69
C ALA A 471 -10.23 -20.60 -1.52
N ALA A 472 -10.55 -21.87 -1.80
CA ALA A 472 -10.65 -22.87 -0.76
C ALA A 472 -9.38 -22.77 0.08
N THR A 473 -9.54 -22.68 1.40
CA THR A 473 -8.44 -22.74 2.36
C THR A 473 -7.59 -23.95 2.00
N ALA A 474 -6.46 -23.70 1.35
CA ALA A 474 -5.50 -24.74 1.07
C ALA A 474 -4.96 -25.18 2.42
N ASP A 475 -5.37 -26.38 2.82
CA ASP A 475 -4.77 -27.14 3.89
C ASP A 475 -3.25 -27.06 3.71
N LEU A 476 -2.57 -26.45 4.69
CA LEU A 476 -1.12 -26.35 4.68
C LEU A 476 -0.58 -27.74 5.03
N GLY A 477 -0.59 -28.62 4.03
CA GLY A 477 0.16 -29.86 4.07
C GLY A 477 1.62 -29.55 4.43
N GLU A 478 2.10 -30.29 5.42
CA GLU A 478 3.46 -30.28 5.93
C GLU A 478 4.48 -30.18 4.79
N VAL A 479 5.32 -29.15 4.85
CA VAL A 479 6.60 -29.17 4.12
C VAL A 479 7.61 -29.79 5.06
N GLU A 480 7.71 -31.12 5.04
CA GLU A 480 8.95 -31.80 5.40
C GLU A 480 9.96 -31.58 4.26
N GLY A 481 11.16 -31.07 4.59
CA GLY A 481 12.30 -30.95 3.68
C GLY A 481 13.03 -29.62 3.77
#